data_AF-A0A1C6CLL1-F1
#
_entry.id   AF-A0A1C6CLL1-F1
#
_cell.length_a   1.000
_cell.length_b   1.000
_cell.length_c   1.000
_cell.angle_alpha   90.00
_cell.angle_beta   90.00
_cell.angle_gamma   90.00
#
_symmetry.space_group_name_H-M   'P 1'
#
loop_
_entity.id
_entity.type
_entity.pdbx_description
1 polymer ?
#
loop_
_entity_poly.entity_id
_entity_poly.type
_entity_poly.pdbx_seq_one_letter_code
_entity_poly.pdbx_strand_id
1 'polypeptide(L)' 'MDVYELARKYYPRLWDRERLEALAAAGKLSREQLEQLLEENKT' A
#
# COMPACT_ATOMS: atom_id res chain seq x y z
N MET A 1 8.74 -12.22 0.95
CA MET A 1 7.65 -11.36 1.44
C MET A 1 7.65 -10.14 0.57
N ASP A 2 6.57 -9.95 -0.19
CA ASP A 2 6.46 -8.87 -1.17
C ASP A 2 6.08 -7.55 -0.49
N VAL A 3 6.40 -6.41 -1.10
CA VAL A 3 6.05 -5.07 -0.60
C VAL A 3 4.54 -4.93 -0.46
N TYR A 4 3.77 -5.57 -1.35
CA TYR A 4 2.32 -5.62 -1.27
C TYR A 4 1.81 -6.29 0.02
N GLU A 5 2.38 -7.42 0.42
CA GLU A 5 2.00 -8.12 1.65
C GLU A 5 2.38 -7.32 2.91
N LEU A 6 3.54 -6.67 2.88
CA LEU A 6 3.99 -5.76 3.93
C LEU A 6 3.03 -4.57 4.07
N ALA A 7 2.67 -3.96 2.95
CA ALA A 7 1.72 -2.86 2.91
C ALA A 7 0.37 -3.28 3.48
N ARG A 8 -0.17 -4.44 3.10
CA ARG A 8 -1.44 -4.95 3.63
C ARG A 8 -1.42 -5.23 5.12
N LYS A 9 -0.28 -5.68 5.65
CA LYS A 9 -0.12 -5.97 7.09
C LYS A 9 0.02 -4.71 7.94
N TYR A 10 0.70 -3.69 7.40
CA TYR A 10 1.09 -2.51 8.17
C TYR A 10 0.22 -1.28 7.91
N TYR A 11 -0.37 -1.13 6.72
CA TYR A 11 -1.35 -0.10 6.44
C TYR A 11 -2.71 -0.49 7.05
N PRO A 12 -3.47 0.43 7.65
CA PRO A 12 -3.22 1.86 7.83
C PRO A 12 -2.59 2.23 9.19
N ARG A 13 -2.22 1.25 10.02
CA ARG A 13 -1.79 1.50 11.42
C ARG A 13 -0.36 1.99 11.56
N LEU A 14 0.57 1.36 10.84
CA LEU A 14 2.02 1.59 10.90
C LEU A 14 2.55 2.21 9.61
N TRP A 15 1.85 2.01 8.51
CA TRP A 15 2.11 2.65 7.24
C TRP A 15 0.95 3.55 6.89
N ASP A 16 1.30 4.70 6.36
CA ASP A 16 0.44 5.80 5.97
C ASP A 16 0.37 5.88 4.44
N ARG A 17 -0.65 6.57 3.94
CA ARG A 17 -0.97 6.59 2.51
C ARG A 17 0.18 7.12 1.66
N GLU A 18 0.86 8.17 2.10
CA GLU A 18 2.00 8.76 1.39
C GLU A 18 3.12 7.74 1.17
N ARG A 19 3.35 6.84 2.14
CA ARG A 19 4.33 5.77 1.99
C ARG A 19 3.93 4.79 0.88
N LEU A 20 2.65 4.43 0.79
CA LEU A 20 2.17 3.54 -0.28
C LEU A 20 2.30 4.20 -1.65
N GLU A 21 1.99 5.49 -1.76
CA GLU A 21 2.15 6.27 -2.99
C GLU A 21 3.62 6.39 -3.40
N ALA A 22 4.54 6.60 -2.45
CA ALA A 22 5.98 6.61 -2.72
C ALA A 22 6.50 5.25 -3.22
N LEU A 23 5.98 4.14 -2.69
CA LEU A 23 6.32 2.80 -3.15
C LEU A 23 5.77 2.53 -4.56
N ALA A 24 4.58 3.02 -4.86
CA ALA A 24 4.02 2.94 -6.21
C ALA A 24 4.83 3.78 -7.21
N ALA A 25 5.21 5.01 -6.84
CA ALA A 25 6.06 5.87 -7.67
C ALA A 25 7.46 5.27 -7.91
N ALA A 26 8.00 4.54 -6.92
CA ALA A 26 9.26 3.80 -7.05
C ALA A 26 9.13 2.49 -7.84
N GLY A 27 7.94 2.15 -8.35
CA GLY A 27 7.67 0.89 -9.08
C GLY A 27 7.73 -0.36 -8.21
N LYS A 28 7.66 -0.21 -6.88
CA LYS A 28 7.61 -1.32 -5.91
C LYS A 28 6.20 -1.82 -5.64
N LEU A 29 5.20 -1.00 -5.97
CA LEU A 29 3.80 -1.34 -5.91
C LEU A 29 3.17 -1.01 -7.25
N SER A 30 2.29 -1.86 -7.76
CA SER A 30 1.46 -1.49 -8.91
C SER A 30 0.36 -0.53 -8.45
N ARG A 31 -0.19 0.24 -9.40
CA ARG A 31 -1.31 1.14 -9.12
C ARG A 31 -2.56 0.37 -8.69
N GLU A 32 -2.79 -0.81 -9.25
CA GLU A 32 -3.88 -1.72 -8.88
C GLU A 32 -3.73 -2.23 -7.45
N GLN A 33 -2.51 -2.62 -7.05
CA GLN A 33 -2.20 -3.04 -5.68
C GLN A 33 -2.43 -1.90 -4.68
N LEU A 34 -2.05 -0.68 -5.05
CA LEU A 34 -2.27 0.51 -4.23
C LEU A 34 -3.77 0.76 -4.04
N GLU A 35 -4.53 0.77 -5.13
CA GLU A 35 -5.98 0.96 -5.09
C GLU A 35 -6.67 -0.11 -4.25
N GLN A 36 -6.27 -1.38 -4.38
CA GLN A 36 -6.81 -2.46 -3.55
C GLN A 36 -6.54 -2.24 -2.06
N LEU A 37 -5.33 -1.84 -1.67
CA LEU A 37 -4.99 -1.54 -0.27
C LEU A 37 -5.82 -0.38 0.30
N LEU A 38 -6.07 0.64 -0.52
CA LEU A 38 -6.88 1.80 -0.15
C LEU A 38 -8.36 1.40 0.00
N GLU A 39 -8.89 0.58 -0.90
CA GLU A 39 -10.28 0.12 -0.85
C GLU A 39 -10.53 -0.83 0.33
N GLU A 40 -9.62 -1.76 0.62
CA GLU A 40 -9.71 -2.68 1.76
C GLU A 40 -9.76 -1.95 3.12
N ASN A 41 -9.33 -0.69 3.18
CA ASN A 41 -9.26 0.11 4.40
C ASN A 41 -10.12 1.37 4.37
N LYS A 42 -10.97 1.55 3.36
CA LYS A 42 -12.07 2.51 3.43
C LYS A 42 -13.09 1.98 4.44
N THR A 43 -13.06 2.52 5.65
CA THR A 43 -14.13 2.39 6.64
C THR A 43 -14.97 3.66 6.65
#